data_AF-A0A2H0YM48-F1
#
_entry.id   AF-A0A2H0YM48-F1
#
_cell.length_a   1.000
_cell.length_b   1.000
_cell.length_c   1.000
_cell.angle_alpha   90.00
_cell.angle_beta   90.00
_cell.angle_gamma   90.00
#
_symmetry.space_group_name_H-M   'P 1'
#
loop_
_entity.id
_entity.type
_entity.pdbx_description
1 polymer ?
#
loop_
_entity_poly.entity_id
_entity_poly.type
_entity_poly.pdbx_seq_one_letter_code
_entity_poly.pdbx_strand_id
1 'polypeptide(L)'
;MPTKGEPKFELRASVKAEKQNIREKLEIEDEEYLSIFNKNRKYFEEFLRKTDQKENSNKFLIEKCPVKEKQKILAVGAGSGEDVLGFLEFLKSKDKSFEFYYLDPSKLSFKEFIKNVKKFKLTEHVSGVDFNKFESFETKKKFDTIIASHVFYYIKD
;
A
#
# COMPACT_ATOMS: atom_id res chain seq x y z
N MET A 1 20.16 34.78 -29.06
CA MET A 1 18.77 34.55 -29.53
C MET A 1 18.67 33.13 -30.10
N PRO A 2 17.63 32.32 -29.85
CA PRO A 2 16.75 32.18 -28.70
C PRO A 2 17.01 30.88 -27.90
N THR A 3 16.43 30.83 -26.70
CA THR A 3 16.49 29.80 -25.66
C THR A 3 15.84 28.47 -26.07
N LYS A 4 16.53 27.33 -25.89
CA LYS A 4 15.90 26.01 -25.91
C LYS A 4 15.11 25.82 -24.61
N GLY A 5 13.81 26.01 -24.75
CA GLY A 5 12.80 25.77 -23.73
C GLY A 5 12.74 24.31 -23.29
N GLU A 6 12.33 24.17 -22.04
CA GLU A 6 12.17 22.99 -21.20
C GLU A 6 11.41 21.81 -21.83
N PRO A 7 11.56 20.60 -21.25
CA PRO A 7 10.45 19.68 -21.06
C PRO A 7 10.18 19.53 -19.55
N LYS A 8 9.74 20.62 -18.88
CA LYS A 8 9.29 20.57 -17.48
C LYS A 8 7.76 20.47 -17.33
N PHE A 9 7.02 20.47 -18.44
CA PHE A 9 5.57 20.58 -18.41
C PHE A 9 4.80 19.25 -18.58
N GLU A 10 5.38 18.21 -19.17
CA GLU A 10 4.63 16.97 -19.44
C GLU A 10 4.59 16.00 -18.23
N LEU A 11 5.63 15.94 -17.40
CA LEU A 11 5.64 15.07 -16.21
C LEU A 11 4.68 15.55 -15.10
N ARG A 12 4.41 16.87 -15.03
CA ARG A 12 3.50 17.45 -14.02
C ARG A 12 2.04 17.23 -14.38
N ALA A 13 1.72 17.05 -15.66
CA ALA A 13 0.36 16.82 -16.13
C ALA A 13 -0.09 15.37 -15.87
N SER A 14 0.78 14.37 -16.09
CA SER A 14 0.42 12.95 -15.87
C SER A 14 0.20 12.63 -14.38
N VAL A 15 1.03 13.17 -13.49
CA VAL A 15 0.88 13.00 -12.03
C VAL A 15 -0.35 13.73 -11.49
N LYS A 16 -0.76 14.85 -12.11
CA LYS A 16 -2.02 15.54 -11.74
C LYS A 16 -3.25 14.78 -12.23
N ALA A 17 -3.21 14.21 -13.44
CA ALA A 17 -4.30 13.42 -14.00
C ALA A 17 -4.53 12.12 -13.22
N GLU A 18 -3.47 11.43 -12.76
CA GLU A 18 -3.60 10.28 -11.86
C GLU A 18 -4.11 10.66 -10.46
N LYS A 19 -3.68 11.80 -9.91
CA LYS A 19 -4.18 12.31 -8.61
C LYS A 19 -5.66 12.71 -8.64
N GLN A 20 -6.16 13.16 -9.79
CA GLN A 20 -7.57 13.53 -9.96
C GLN A 20 -8.46 12.28 -10.08
N ASN A 21 -7.96 11.23 -10.73
CA ASN A 21 -8.61 9.91 -10.85
C ASN A 21 -8.75 9.19 -9.49
N ILE A 22 -7.84 9.45 -8.53
CA ILE A 22 -7.93 8.94 -7.14
C ILE A 22 -9.08 9.60 -6.36
N ARG A 23 -9.47 10.83 -6.70
CA ARG A 23 -10.59 11.55 -6.06
C ARG A 23 -11.95 11.06 -6.55
N GLU A 24 -12.08 10.69 -7.83
CA GLU A 24 -13.34 10.26 -8.44
C GLU A 24 -13.65 8.78 -8.18
N LYS A 25 -12.65 7.92 -7.99
CA LYS A 25 -12.86 6.50 -7.65
C LYS A 25 -13.34 6.25 -6.21
N LEU A 26 -13.70 7.30 -5.47
CA LEU A 26 -14.18 7.21 -4.09
C LEU A 26 -15.62 6.68 -3.96
N GLU A 27 -16.41 6.58 -5.03
CA GLU A 27 -17.85 6.24 -4.97
C GLU A 27 -18.23 4.91 -5.64
N ILE A 28 -17.67 3.81 -5.17
CA ILE A 28 -18.30 2.49 -5.31
C ILE A 28 -18.12 1.82 -3.96
N GLU A 29 -19.24 1.63 -3.26
CA GLU A 29 -19.36 1.02 -1.94
C GLU A 29 -19.95 -0.37 -2.14
N ASP A 30 -19.14 -1.41 -1.95
CA ASP A 30 -19.66 -2.76 -1.82
C ASP A 30 -19.97 -2.97 -0.32
N GLU A 31 -21.20 -2.60 0.07
CA GLU A 31 -21.64 -2.47 1.47
C GLU A 31 -21.43 -3.74 2.31
N GLU A 32 -21.53 -4.92 1.68
CA GLU A 32 -21.44 -6.22 2.37
C GLU A 32 -20.01 -6.54 2.85
N TYR A 33 -19.01 -6.29 2.00
CA TYR A 33 -17.60 -6.51 2.36
C TYR A 33 -17.13 -5.48 3.41
N LEU A 34 -17.54 -4.22 3.23
CA LEU A 34 -17.29 -3.15 4.20
C LEU A 34 -17.95 -3.44 5.55
N SER A 35 -19.16 -4.00 5.57
CA SER A 35 -19.88 -4.40 6.78
C SER A 35 -19.09 -5.44 7.59
N ILE A 36 -18.63 -6.52 6.96
CA ILE A 36 -17.87 -7.58 7.65
C ILE A 36 -16.53 -7.05 8.16
N PHE A 37 -15.81 -6.29 7.35
CA PHE A 37 -14.53 -5.70 7.74
C PHE A 37 -14.69 -4.70 8.89
N ASN A 38 -15.65 -3.78 8.80
CA ASN A 38 -15.87 -2.75 9.82
C ASN A 38 -16.37 -3.33 11.15
N LYS A 39 -17.26 -4.34 11.11
CA LYS A 39 -17.77 -5.01 12.30
C LYS A 39 -16.66 -5.74 13.06
N ASN A 40 -15.70 -6.30 12.33
CA ASN A 40 -14.60 -7.08 12.89
C ASN A 40 -13.33 -6.25 13.17
N ARG A 41 -13.27 -5.00 12.69
CA ARG A 41 -12.12 -4.11 12.84
C ARG A 41 -11.68 -3.94 14.29
N LYS A 42 -12.62 -3.72 15.22
CA LYS A 42 -12.30 -3.56 16.65
C LYS A 42 -11.67 -4.83 17.23
N TYR A 43 -12.18 -6.01 16.83
CA TYR A 43 -11.63 -7.29 17.26
C TYR A 43 -10.26 -7.56 16.63
N PHE A 44 -10.04 -7.13 15.39
CA PHE A 44 -8.75 -7.24 14.71
C PHE A 44 -7.69 -6.32 15.34
N GLU A 45 -8.03 -5.06 15.63
CA GLU A 45 -7.15 -4.12 16.33
C GLU A 45 -6.83 -4.62 17.76
N GLU A 46 -7.80 -5.24 18.44
CA GLU A 46 -7.60 -5.84 19.76
C GLU A 46 -6.73 -7.12 19.71
N PHE A 47 -6.90 -7.94 18.67
CA PHE A 47 -6.07 -9.11 18.39
C PHE A 47 -4.61 -8.72 18.11
N LEU A 48 -4.39 -7.69 17.29
CA LEU A 48 -3.06 -7.13 17.02
C LEU A 48 -2.43 -6.48 18.27
N ARG A 49 -3.22 -5.95 19.21
CA ARG A 49 -2.72 -5.43 20.49
C ARG A 49 -2.35 -6.51 21.50
N LYS A 50 -3.03 -7.66 21.47
CA LYS A 50 -2.82 -8.76 22.43
C LYS A 50 -1.68 -9.70 22.03
N THR A 51 -1.26 -9.63 20.78
CA THR A 51 -0.18 -10.46 20.25
C THR A 51 1.00 -9.58 19.87
N ASP A 52 2.23 -9.97 20.18
CA ASP A 52 3.45 -9.32 19.66
C ASP A 52 3.60 -9.49 18.12
N GLN A 53 2.51 -9.80 17.41
CA GLN A 53 2.49 -10.10 15.98
C GLN A 53 2.98 -8.94 15.13
N LYS A 54 2.70 -7.68 15.51
CA LYS A 54 3.15 -6.53 14.73
C LYS A 54 4.67 -6.41 14.66
N GLU A 55 5.36 -6.66 15.77
CA GLU A 55 6.84 -6.70 15.78
C GLU A 55 7.35 -7.93 15.03
N ASN A 56 6.66 -9.07 15.14
CA ASN A 56 7.03 -10.30 14.46
C ASN A 56 6.89 -10.22 12.92
N SER A 57 5.82 -9.62 12.39
CA SER A 57 5.62 -9.44 10.94
C SER A 57 6.71 -8.56 10.32
N ASN A 58 6.98 -7.39 10.92
CA ASN A 58 8.00 -6.48 10.42
C ASN A 58 9.40 -7.09 10.50
N LYS A 59 9.73 -7.75 11.62
CA LYS A 59 11.01 -8.45 11.78
C LYS A 59 11.17 -9.56 10.76
N PHE A 60 10.12 -10.36 10.53
CA PHE A 60 10.13 -11.41 9.52
C PHE A 60 10.41 -10.85 8.13
N LEU A 61 9.73 -9.77 7.72
CA LEU A 61 9.97 -9.13 6.43
C LEU A 61 11.42 -8.62 6.31
N ILE A 62 11.96 -7.99 7.35
CA ILE A 62 13.34 -7.49 7.36
C ILE A 62 14.35 -8.63 7.22
N GLU A 63 14.11 -9.77 7.87
CA GLU A 63 15.03 -10.92 7.86
C GLU A 63 14.93 -11.79 6.60
N LYS A 64 13.74 -11.87 5.99
CA LYS A 64 13.46 -12.84 4.92
C LYS A 64 13.30 -12.21 3.54
N CYS A 65 12.88 -10.95 3.44
CA CYS A 65 12.74 -10.31 2.14
C CYS A 65 14.11 -9.87 1.60
N PRO A 66 14.45 -10.21 0.35
CA PRO A 66 15.71 -9.78 -0.25
C PRO A 66 15.71 -8.26 -0.43
N VAL A 67 16.72 -7.59 0.13
CA VAL A 67 16.91 -6.15 -0.04
C VAL A 67 17.71 -5.90 -1.31
N LYS A 68 17.09 -5.22 -2.28
CA LYS A 68 17.73 -4.78 -3.54
C LYS A 68 17.95 -3.27 -3.55
N GLU A 69 18.87 -2.78 -4.38
CA GLU A 69 19.10 -1.33 -4.57
C GLU A 69 17.84 -0.61 -5.08
N LYS A 70 17.09 -1.28 -5.96
CA LYS A 70 15.78 -0.84 -6.43
C LYS A 70 14.81 -2.01 -6.41
N GLN A 71 13.64 -1.83 -5.83
CA GLN A 71 12.60 -2.87 -5.81
C GLN A 71 11.17 -2.35 -5.90
N LYS A 72 10.31 -3.15 -6.52
CA LYS A 72 8.85 -2.94 -6.56
C LYS A 72 8.18 -3.88 -5.58
N ILE A 73 7.41 -3.30 -4.67
CA ILE A 73 6.75 -4.01 -3.58
C ILE A 73 5.24 -3.88 -3.77
N LEU A 74 4.54 -5.01 -3.80
CA LEU A 74 3.08 -5.05 -3.72
C LEU A 74 2.67 -5.55 -2.34
N ALA A 75 1.79 -4.83 -1.66
CA ALA A 75 1.12 -5.33 -0.48
C ALA A 75 -0.36 -5.61 -0.80
N VAL A 76 -0.76 -6.88 -0.74
CA VAL A 76 -2.13 -7.37 -0.91
C VAL A 76 -2.77 -7.48 0.47
N GLY A 77 -3.94 -6.89 0.65
CA GLY A 77 -4.57 -6.76 1.96
C GLY A 77 -3.74 -5.89 2.90
N ALA A 78 -3.24 -4.76 2.37
CA ALA A 78 -2.30 -3.91 3.08
C ALA A 78 -2.88 -3.24 4.35
N GLY A 79 -4.20 -3.21 4.51
CA GLY A 79 -4.86 -2.68 5.69
C GLY A 79 -4.45 -1.23 5.98
N SER A 80 -4.16 -0.94 7.25
CA SER A 80 -3.60 0.33 7.71
C SER A 80 -2.06 0.37 7.68
N GLY A 81 -1.43 -0.69 7.17
CA GLY A 81 0.01 -0.83 6.97
C GLY A 81 0.79 -1.37 8.17
N GLU A 82 0.13 -1.93 9.18
CA GLU A 82 0.76 -2.41 10.42
C GLU A 82 1.90 -3.39 10.18
N ASP A 83 1.75 -4.27 9.20
CA ASP A 83 2.71 -5.34 8.89
C ASP A 83 3.82 -4.87 7.95
N VAL A 84 3.64 -3.78 7.19
CA VAL A 84 4.54 -3.42 6.09
C VAL A 84 5.28 -2.11 6.31
N LEU A 85 4.73 -1.18 7.10
CA LEU A 85 5.33 0.15 7.26
C LEU A 85 6.72 0.09 7.89
N GLY A 86 6.94 -0.79 8.88
CA GLY A 86 8.26 -0.95 9.49
C GLY A 86 9.30 -1.48 8.50
N PHE A 87 8.90 -2.37 7.59
CA PHE A 87 9.76 -2.83 6.50
C PHE A 87 10.09 -1.70 5.50
N LEU A 88 9.11 -0.87 5.11
CA LEU A 88 9.35 0.28 4.23
C LEU A 88 10.25 1.33 4.88
N GLU A 89 10.05 1.61 6.17
CA GLU A 89 10.94 2.47 6.95
C GLU A 89 12.36 1.91 7.02
N PHE A 90 12.50 0.59 7.21
CA PHE A 90 13.80 -0.07 7.18
C PHE A 90 14.49 0.11 5.82
N LEU A 91 13.80 -0.13 4.70
CA LEU A 91 14.36 0.07 3.36
C LEU A 91 14.82 1.52 3.14
N LYS A 92 13.99 2.47 3.56
CA LYS A 92 14.34 3.90 3.52
C LYS A 92 15.56 4.20 4.39
N SER A 93 15.66 3.62 5.59
CA SER A 93 16.82 3.80 6.49
C SER A 93 18.12 3.24 5.92
N LYS A 94 18.03 2.31 4.96
CA LYS A 94 19.15 1.71 4.23
C LYS A 94 19.43 2.40 2.89
N ASP A 95 18.83 3.56 2.65
CA ASP A 95 18.95 4.33 1.41
C ASP A 95 18.60 3.51 0.16
N LYS A 96 17.59 2.65 0.28
CA LYS A 96 17.13 1.82 -0.84
C LYS A 96 16.02 2.51 -1.60
N SER A 97 16.09 2.43 -2.92
CA SER A 97 15.01 2.90 -3.80
C SER A 97 13.91 1.84 -3.84
N PHE A 98 12.66 2.27 -3.63
CA PHE A 98 11.53 1.36 -3.78
C PHE A 98 10.28 2.07 -4.25
N GLU A 99 9.46 1.32 -4.99
CA GLU A 99 8.10 1.67 -5.38
C GLU A 99 7.13 0.76 -4.60
N PHE A 100 6.23 1.34 -3.83
CA PHE A 100 5.23 0.63 -3.07
C PHE A 100 3.86 0.70 -3.73
N TYR A 101 3.22 -0.44 -3.90
CA TYR A 101 1.89 -0.61 -4.46
C TYR A 101 0.96 -1.15 -3.38
N TYR A 102 -0.08 -0.38 -3.08
CA TYR A 102 -1.12 -0.71 -2.12
C TYR A 102 -2.28 -1.40 -2.83
N LEU A 103 -2.68 -2.58 -2.35
CA LEU A 103 -3.90 -3.24 -2.75
C LEU A 103 -4.69 -3.61 -1.49
N ASP A 104 -5.85 -3.00 -1.32
CA ASP A 104 -6.82 -3.36 -0.29
C ASP A 104 -8.21 -2.88 -0.70
N PRO A 105 -9.25 -3.72 -0.69
CA PRO A 105 -10.60 -3.29 -1.03
C PRO A 105 -11.20 -2.24 -0.08
N SER A 106 -10.67 -2.10 1.14
CA SER A 106 -11.17 -1.15 2.14
C SER A 106 -10.55 0.25 1.98
N LYS A 107 -11.33 1.17 1.42
CA LYS A 107 -11.00 2.62 1.42
C LYS A 107 -10.83 3.20 2.82
N LEU A 108 -11.49 2.63 3.83
CA LEU A 108 -11.34 3.05 5.23
C LEU A 108 -9.97 2.68 5.79
N SER A 109 -9.48 1.47 5.48
CA SER A 109 -8.12 1.05 5.81
C SER A 109 -7.09 1.95 5.15
N PHE A 110 -7.33 2.31 3.88
CA PHE A 110 -6.44 3.22 3.15
C PHE A 110 -6.35 4.63 3.76
N LYS A 111 -7.45 5.17 4.29
CA LYS A 111 -7.42 6.47 5.00
C LYS A 111 -6.43 6.44 6.17
N GLU A 112 -6.41 5.35 6.94
CA GLU A 112 -5.47 5.18 8.04
C GLU A 112 -4.05 4.89 7.54
N PHE A 113 -3.90 4.04 6.53
CA PHE A 113 -2.61 3.79 5.87
C PHE A 113 -1.94 5.09 5.43
N ILE A 114 -2.66 6.00 4.75
CA ILE A 114 -2.09 7.26 4.28
C ILE A 114 -1.71 8.20 5.42
N LYS A 115 -2.43 8.22 6.55
CA LYS A 115 -2.00 8.97 7.74
C LYS A 115 -0.65 8.44 8.24
N ASN A 116 -0.50 7.11 8.30
CA ASN A 116 0.75 6.48 8.73
C ASN A 116 1.89 6.73 7.75
N VAL A 117 1.67 6.54 6.45
CA VAL A 117 2.66 6.85 5.39
C VAL A 117 3.17 8.29 5.49
N LYS A 118 2.27 9.26 5.73
CA LYS A 118 2.66 10.66 5.95
C LYS A 118 3.50 10.82 7.21
N LYS A 119 3.10 10.21 8.32
CA LYS A 119 3.83 10.23 9.60
C LYS A 119 5.27 9.73 9.42
N PHE A 120 5.46 8.65 8.66
CA PHE A 120 6.76 8.04 8.38
C PHE A 120 7.49 8.66 7.18
N LYS A 121 6.93 9.72 6.56
CA LYS A 121 7.48 10.39 5.39
C LYS A 121 7.75 9.42 4.22
N LEU A 122 6.84 8.47 4.00
CA LEU A 122 6.93 7.45 2.94
C LEU A 122 6.10 7.81 1.69
N THR A 123 5.43 8.96 1.68
CA THR A 123 4.46 9.35 0.63
C THR A 123 5.04 9.29 -0.78
N GLU A 124 6.31 9.65 -0.96
CA GLU A 124 6.98 9.65 -2.26
C GLU A 124 7.24 8.25 -2.82
N HIS A 125 7.19 7.21 -1.97
CA HIS A 125 7.40 5.83 -2.38
C HIS A 125 6.10 5.13 -2.78
N VAL A 126 4.92 5.70 -2.46
CA VAL A 126 3.63 5.10 -2.87
C VAL A 126 3.39 5.39 -4.35
N SER A 127 3.52 4.34 -5.16
CA SER A 127 3.48 4.39 -6.63
C SER A 127 2.20 3.84 -7.24
N GLY A 128 1.36 3.16 -6.46
CA GLY A 128 0.06 2.69 -6.91
C GLY A 128 -0.87 2.35 -5.76
N VAL A 129 -2.18 2.53 -6.00
CA VAL A 129 -3.25 2.24 -5.06
C VAL A 129 -4.38 1.58 -5.83
N ASP A 130 -4.84 0.44 -5.35
CA ASP A 130 -5.95 -0.30 -5.93
C ASP A 130 -6.91 -0.76 -4.82
N PHE A 131 -8.21 -0.65 -5.10
CA PHE A 131 -9.32 -0.98 -4.20
C PHE A 131 -10.19 -2.13 -4.73
N ASN A 132 -9.76 -2.81 -5.78
CA ASN A 132 -10.45 -3.99 -6.27
C ASN A 132 -10.42 -5.11 -5.23
N LYS A 133 -11.41 -5.99 -5.30
CA LYS A 133 -11.37 -7.29 -4.62
C LYS A 133 -10.12 -8.06 -5.07
N PHE A 134 -9.55 -8.86 -4.19
CA PHE A 134 -8.29 -9.56 -4.45
C PHE A 134 -8.40 -10.48 -5.68
N GLU A 135 -9.54 -11.14 -5.84
CA GLU A 135 -9.88 -12.05 -6.94
C GLU A 135 -10.02 -11.33 -8.29
N SER A 136 -10.29 -10.03 -8.27
CA SER A 136 -10.48 -9.21 -9.46
C SER A 136 -9.26 -8.36 -9.80
N PHE A 137 -8.21 -8.41 -8.97
CA PHE A 137 -7.00 -7.64 -9.21
C PHE A 137 -6.17 -8.25 -10.34
N GLU A 138 -6.01 -7.50 -11.43
CA GLU A 138 -5.15 -7.86 -12.54
C GLU A 138 -4.03 -6.82 -12.72
N THR A 139 -2.82 -7.30 -13.03
CA THR A 139 -1.70 -6.41 -13.32
C THR A 139 -0.69 -7.05 -14.26
N LYS A 140 -0.16 -6.24 -15.18
CA LYS A 140 0.98 -6.60 -16.03
C LYS A 140 2.32 -6.24 -15.38
N LYS A 141 2.30 -5.58 -14.22
CA LYS A 141 3.52 -5.19 -13.50
C LYS A 141 4.15 -6.42 -12.85
N LYS A 142 5.49 -6.48 -12.89
CA LYS A 142 6.28 -7.44 -12.12
C LYS A 142 6.71 -6.80 -10.81
N PHE A 143 6.63 -7.57 -9.73
CA PHE A 143 7.03 -7.15 -8.40
C PHE A 143 8.21 -8.00 -7.94
N ASP A 144 9.14 -7.36 -7.23
CA ASP A 144 10.27 -8.04 -6.60
C ASP A 144 9.83 -8.74 -5.31
N THR A 145 8.88 -8.11 -4.62
CA THR A 145 8.34 -8.59 -3.34
C THR A 145 6.82 -8.44 -3.37
N ILE A 146 6.10 -9.51 -3.02
CA ILE A 146 4.66 -9.51 -2.79
C ILE A 146 4.44 -9.88 -1.33
N ILE A 147 3.76 -9.01 -0.60
CA ILE A 147 3.42 -9.18 0.82
C ILE A 147 1.90 -9.39 0.88
N ALA A 148 1.47 -10.54 1.38
CA ALA A 148 0.06 -10.87 1.54
C ALA A 148 -0.16 -11.41 2.96
N SER A 149 -0.43 -10.50 3.89
CA SER A 149 -0.72 -10.84 5.28
C SER A 149 -2.23 -10.95 5.47
N HIS A 150 -2.71 -12.03 6.08
CA HIS A 150 -4.11 -12.24 6.44
C HIS A 150 -5.15 -12.22 5.29
N VAL A 151 -4.71 -12.10 4.03
CA VAL A 151 -5.56 -12.08 2.82
C VAL A 151 -6.39 -13.36 2.69
N PHE A 152 -5.78 -14.50 3.04
CA PHE A 152 -6.38 -15.83 2.92
C PHE A 152 -7.64 -16.03 3.78
N TYR A 153 -7.89 -15.17 4.78
CA TYR A 153 -9.14 -15.23 5.56
C TYR A 153 -10.35 -14.71 4.79
N TYR A 154 -10.12 -13.99 3.69
CA TYR A 154 -11.15 -13.28 2.94
C TYR A 154 -11.42 -13.88 1.57
N ILE A 155 -10.56 -14.81 1.12
CA ILE A 155 -10.78 -15.58 -0.10
C ILE A 155 -11.77 -16.70 0.25
N LYS A 156 -12.99 -16.63 -0.30
CA LYS A 156 -13.96 -17.73 -0.20
C LYS A 156 -13.62 -18.78 -1.27
N ASP A 157 -13.69 -20.06 -0.90
CA ASP A 157 -13.66 -21.20 -1.84
C ASP A 157 -14.85 -21.14 -2.82
#